data_AF-A0A7X7PIB0-F1
#
_entry.id   AF-A0A7X7PIB0-F1
#
_cell.length_a   1.000
_cell.length_b   1.000
_cell.length_c   1.000
_cell.angle_alpha   90.00
_cell.angle_beta   90.00
_cell.angle_gamma   90.00
#
_symmetry.space_group_name_H-M   'P 1'
#
loop_
_entity.id
_entity.type
_entity.pdbx_description
1 polymer ?
#
loop_
_entity_poly.entity_id
_entity_poly.type
_entity_poly.pdbx_seq_one_letter_code
_entity_poly.pdbx_strand_id
1 'polypeptide(L)'
;MENTRRWVRSGVIAGVAAAVVVILWFLVIDLIAGEPLRTPAFLAGALFGTDTPAFGTGNIALYTVIHLVVFALIGVVVAWVVRHLDVVLPVLLGLAIGFLMFDLIFYGSVIVTGVDVIQALGWPEVLAGNLIAGIVLLVTLTMLNVARPVSWSEALESWGTIREGVMAGLIGAAVVAIWFLIVDVIQGRMFFTPAAIGSALIGGARAPSEVDVSILPILAYTIVHVFAFVMTGLVAASVLRAAERTSSVVLIGGVLLFFVFEAFSIGLLAILSMWLFEALSWWSIAVANLIAALAMGTYLARRHTELLSDFRDRDLEERLDNPRLSMP
;
A
#
# COMPACT_ATOMS: atom_id res chain seq x y z
N MET A 1 -18.11 -19.25 18.34
CA MET A 1 -17.98 -18.02 19.18
C MET A 1 -16.56 -17.78 19.68
N GLU A 2 -15.86 -18.81 20.18
CA GLU A 2 -14.49 -18.68 20.72
C GLU A 2 -13.46 -18.24 19.67
N ASN A 3 -13.53 -18.80 18.46
CA ASN A 3 -12.66 -18.40 17.35
C ASN A 3 -12.90 -16.94 16.92
N THR A 4 -14.15 -16.48 16.93
CA THR A 4 -14.53 -15.08 16.63
C THR A 4 -13.96 -14.11 17.65
N ARG A 5 -14.08 -14.41 18.95
CA ARG A 5 -13.53 -13.56 20.01
C ARG A 5 -12.01 -13.47 19.96
N ARG A 6 -11.33 -14.55 19.54
CA ARG A 6 -9.87 -14.61 19.48
C ARG A 6 -9.28 -13.66 18.44
N TRP A 7 -9.75 -13.71 17.20
CA TRP A 7 -9.17 -12.85 16.14
C TRP A 7 -9.55 -11.38 16.32
N VAL A 8 -10.75 -11.07 16.85
CA VAL A 8 -11.14 -9.69 17.19
C VAL A 8 -10.20 -9.14 18.26
N ARG A 9 -9.92 -9.91 19.32
CA ARG A 9 -8.96 -9.50 20.36
C ARG A 9 -7.56 -9.27 19.78
N SER A 10 -7.09 -10.17 18.91
CA SER A 10 -5.79 -10.00 18.25
C SER A 10 -5.74 -8.75 17.38
N GLY A 11 -6.83 -8.45 16.66
CA GLY A 11 -6.99 -7.22 15.88
C GLY A 11 -6.90 -5.97 16.75
N VAL A 12 -7.61 -5.94 17.89
CA VAL A 12 -7.53 -4.82 18.84
C VAL A 12 -6.10 -4.64 19.36
N ILE A 13 -5.42 -5.72 19.77
CA ILE A 13 -4.05 -5.66 20.28
C ILE A 13 -3.08 -5.12 19.21
N ALA A 14 -3.16 -5.64 17.99
CA ALA A 14 -2.31 -5.20 16.88
C ALA A 14 -2.57 -3.73 16.50
N GLY A 15 -3.84 -3.32 16.48
CA GLY A 15 -4.22 -1.92 16.25
C GLY A 15 -3.66 -0.98 17.31
N VAL A 16 -3.86 -1.30 18.60
CA VAL A 16 -3.31 -0.51 19.71
C VAL A 16 -1.78 -0.45 19.66
N ALA A 17 -1.10 -1.56 19.35
CA ALA A 17 0.35 -1.57 19.20
C ALA A 17 0.83 -0.62 18.09
N ALA A 18 0.16 -0.63 16.93
CA ALA A 18 0.44 0.28 15.83
C ALA A 18 0.18 1.75 16.22
N ALA A 19 -0.89 2.04 16.96
CA ALA A 19 -1.21 3.37 17.45
C ALA A 19 -0.14 3.91 18.41
N VAL A 20 0.30 3.08 19.36
CA VAL A 20 1.36 3.42 20.31
C VAL A 20 2.65 3.75 19.56
N VAL A 21 2.97 3.02 18.50
CA VAL A 21 4.15 3.31 17.67
C VAL A 21 4.06 4.67 16.98
N VAL A 22 2.90 5.05 16.44
CA VAL A 22 2.70 6.40 15.87
C VAL A 22 2.82 7.48 16.94
N ILE A 23 2.25 7.26 18.12
CA ILE A 23 2.36 8.18 19.26
C ILE A 23 3.83 8.37 19.65
N LEU A 24 4.60 7.29 19.79
CA LEU A 24 6.01 7.35 20.14
C LEU A 24 6.85 8.00 19.04
N TRP A 25 6.55 7.72 17.77
CA TRP A 25 7.21 8.35 16.62
C TRP A 25 7.07 9.87 16.67
N PHE A 26 5.85 10.38 16.77
CA PHE A 26 5.63 11.82 16.84
C PHE A 26 6.09 12.45 18.15
N LEU A 27 6.07 11.72 19.27
CA LEU A 27 6.68 12.19 20.51
C LEU A 27 8.19 12.44 20.32
N VAL A 28 8.90 11.55 19.63
CA VAL A 28 10.33 11.74 19.32
C VAL A 28 10.54 12.95 18.42
N ILE A 29 9.75 13.10 17.35
CA ILE A 29 9.83 14.26 16.43
C ILE A 29 9.57 15.57 17.18
N ASP A 30 8.51 15.62 17.99
CA ASP A 30 8.13 16.78 18.79
C ASP A 30 9.22 17.15 19.82
N LEU A 31 9.83 16.15 20.46
CA LEU A 31 10.95 16.36 21.40
C LEU A 31 12.19 16.90 20.69
N ILE A 32 12.51 16.40 19.49
CA ILE A 32 13.63 16.90 18.67
C ILE A 32 13.38 18.35 18.25
N ALA A 33 12.13 18.70 17.94
CA ALA A 33 11.72 20.07 17.60
C ALA A 33 11.67 21.02 18.81
N GLY A 34 11.82 20.51 20.05
CA GLY A 34 11.74 21.32 21.27
C GLY A 34 10.32 21.70 21.70
N GLU A 35 9.30 21.10 21.09
CA GLU A 35 7.88 21.37 21.36
C GLU A 35 7.14 20.07 21.74
N PRO A 36 7.27 19.58 22.98
CA PRO A 36 6.65 18.33 23.39
C PRO A 36 5.13 18.36 23.19
N LEU A 37 4.57 17.28 22.63
CA LEU A 37 3.13 17.12 22.39
C LEU A 37 2.53 18.10 21.36
N ARG A 38 3.36 18.78 20.56
CA ARG A 38 2.93 19.64 19.45
C ARG A 38 1.97 18.91 18.51
N THR A 39 2.34 17.71 18.09
CA THR A 39 1.56 16.91 17.14
C THR A 39 0.17 16.53 17.68
N PRO A 40 0.04 15.86 18.84
CA PRO A 40 -1.29 15.52 19.37
C PRO A 40 -2.11 16.75 19.77
N ALA A 41 -1.48 17.88 20.13
CA ALA A 41 -2.19 19.15 20.35
C ALA A 41 -2.78 19.70 19.05
N PHE A 42 -2.00 19.73 17.97
CA PHE A 42 -2.46 20.13 16.64
C PHE A 42 -3.61 19.25 16.14
N LEU A 43 -3.46 17.92 16.23
CA LEU A 43 -4.48 16.98 15.77
C LEU A 43 -5.77 17.05 16.60
N ALA A 44 -5.65 17.29 17.92
CA ALA A 44 -6.81 17.54 18.77
C ALA A 44 -7.52 18.85 18.37
N GLY A 45 -6.77 19.92 18.12
CA GLY A 45 -7.34 21.20 17.67
C GLY A 45 -8.06 21.07 16.33
N ALA A 46 -7.45 20.37 15.38
CA ALA A 46 -8.04 20.09 14.07
C ALA A 46 -9.34 19.26 14.18
N LEU A 47 -9.38 18.25 15.07
CA LEU A 47 -10.54 17.38 15.23
C LEU A 47 -11.71 18.08 15.93
N PHE A 48 -11.43 18.95 16.91
CA PHE A 48 -12.47 19.60 17.72
C PHE A 48 -12.82 21.03 17.28
N GLY A 49 -12.19 21.53 16.21
CA GLY A 49 -12.49 22.85 15.64
C GLY A 49 -12.19 24.00 16.59
N THR A 50 -11.17 23.86 17.44
CA THR A 50 -10.78 24.91 18.39
C THR A 50 -9.65 25.75 17.80
N ASP A 51 -9.94 27.00 17.43
CA ASP A 51 -8.98 27.97 16.87
C ASP A 51 -7.86 28.38 17.84
N THR A 52 -7.97 27.99 19.11
CA THR A 52 -6.95 28.25 20.11
C THR A 52 -6.17 26.98 20.41
N PRO A 53 -4.82 27.02 20.39
CA PRO A 53 -4.00 26.04 21.08
C PRO A 53 -4.15 26.26 22.59
N ALA A 54 -5.37 26.10 23.10
CA ALA A 54 -5.61 26.00 24.52
C ALA A 54 -5.08 24.62 24.92
N PHE A 55 -3.96 24.62 25.64
CA PHE A 55 -3.26 23.50 26.28
C PHE A 55 -4.15 22.75 27.29
N GLY A 56 -5.36 22.38 26.89
CA GLY A 56 -6.23 21.49 27.63
C GLY A 56 -5.71 20.08 27.47
N THR A 57 -4.98 19.61 28.48
CA THR A 57 -4.58 18.19 28.62
C THR A 57 -5.76 17.24 28.37
N GLY A 58 -7.00 17.68 28.66
CA GLY A 58 -8.23 16.98 28.35
C GLY A 58 -8.48 16.72 26.85
N ASN A 59 -8.24 17.69 25.96
CA ASN A 59 -8.45 17.51 24.52
C ASN A 59 -7.40 16.58 23.92
N ILE A 60 -6.15 16.70 24.36
CA ILE A 60 -5.06 15.78 23.97
C ILE A 60 -5.39 14.36 24.44
N ALA A 61 -5.85 14.18 25.67
CA ALA A 61 -6.25 12.88 26.19
C ALA A 61 -7.43 12.29 25.41
N LEU A 62 -8.47 13.08 25.14
CA LEU A 62 -9.63 12.64 24.35
C LEU A 62 -9.23 12.25 22.93
N TYR A 63 -8.43 13.09 22.26
CA TYR A 63 -7.85 12.78 20.95
C TYR A 63 -7.06 11.47 20.98
N THR A 64 -6.22 11.27 22.01
CA THR A 64 -5.41 10.05 22.17
C THR A 64 -6.30 8.81 22.32
N VAL A 65 -7.40 8.91 23.08
CA VAL A 65 -8.39 7.82 23.20
C VAL A 65 -9.06 7.53 21.86
N ILE A 66 -9.50 8.57 21.12
CA ILE A 66 -10.09 8.41 19.80
C ILE A 66 -9.09 7.75 18.84
N HIS A 67 -7.85 8.19 18.83
CA HIS A 67 -6.77 7.63 18.02
C HIS A 67 -6.58 6.13 18.31
N LEU A 68 -6.49 5.74 19.59
CA LEU A 68 -6.40 4.34 20.02
C LEU A 68 -7.61 3.51 19.57
N VAL A 69 -8.83 4.06 19.66
CA VAL A 69 -10.06 3.37 19.23
C VAL A 69 -10.08 3.19 17.72
N VAL A 70 -9.76 4.22 16.94
CA VAL A 70 -9.72 4.14 15.47
C VAL A 70 -8.71 3.09 15.02
N PHE A 71 -7.52 3.09 15.59
CA PHE A 71 -6.51 2.08 15.28
C PHE A 71 -6.92 0.67 15.72
N ALA A 72 -7.58 0.52 16.86
CA ALA A 72 -8.14 -0.76 17.27
C ALA A 72 -9.17 -1.29 16.26
N LEU A 73 -10.05 -0.42 15.74
CA LEU A 73 -11.01 -0.78 14.69
C LEU A 73 -10.32 -1.17 13.38
N ILE A 74 -9.30 -0.41 12.95
CA ILE A 74 -8.47 -0.75 11.79
C ILE A 74 -7.82 -2.12 12.00
N GLY A 75 -7.23 -2.37 13.17
CA GLY A 75 -6.62 -3.65 13.51
C GLY A 75 -7.60 -4.83 13.46
N VAL A 76 -8.85 -4.63 13.88
CA VAL A 76 -9.93 -5.64 13.73
C VAL A 76 -10.25 -5.88 12.25
N VAL A 77 -10.38 -4.83 11.44
CA VAL A 77 -10.63 -4.98 9.99
C VAL A 77 -9.48 -5.72 9.31
N VAL A 78 -8.23 -5.34 9.59
CA VAL A 78 -7.05 -6.01 9.01
C VAL A 78 -6.97 -7.46 9.48
N ALA A 79 -7.22 -7.76 10.76
CA ALA A 79 -7.29 -9.13 11.26
C ALA A 79 -8.40 -9.93 10.56
N TRP A 80 -9.54 -9.30 10.28
CA TRP A 80 -10.62 -9.92 9.50
C TRP A 80 -10.21 -10.19 8.05
N VAL A 81 -9.42 -9.33 7.40
CA VAL A 81 -8.90 -9.61 6.05
C VAL A 81 -7.88 -10.75 6.11
N VAL A 82 -6.87 -10.59 6.97
CA VAL A 82 -5.71 -11.48 7.06
C VAL A 82 -6.07 -12.90 7.51
N ARG A 83 -7.12 -13.10 8.31
CA ARG A 83 -7.59 -14.46 8.65
C ARG A 83 -8.15 -15.25 7.47
N HIS A 84 -8.46 -14.59 6.35
CA HIS A 84 -8.83 -15.24 5.09
C HIS A 84 -7.61 -15.46 4.19
N LEU A 85 -6.43 -14.99 4.59
CA LEU A 85 -5.16 -15.23 3.92
C LEU A 85 -4.45 -16.37 4.66
N ASP A 86 -4.17 -17.47 3.95
CA ASP A 86 -3.46 -18.61 4.56
C ASP A 86 -2.02 -18.24 4.97
N VAL A 87 -1.42 -17.33 4.20
CA VAL A 87 -0.07 -16.82 4.43
C VAL A 87 0.02 -15.33 4.15
N VAL A 88 0.91 -14.63 4.85
CA VAL A 88 1.20 -13.21 4.63
C VAL A 88 2.71 -12.94 4.64
N LEU A 89 3.16 -11.99 3.81
CA LEU A 89 4.47 -11.34 3.95
C LEU A 89 4.29 -10.11 4.85
N PRO A 90 4.62 -10.19 6.16
CA PRO A 90 4.18 -9.18 7.13
C PRO A 90 4.75 -7.79 6.84
N VAL A 91 6.01 -7.73 6.36
CA VAL A 91 6.67 -6.47 6.03
C VAL A 91 6.04 -5.84 4.80
N LEU A 92 5.85 -6.59 3.71
CA LEU A 92 5.28 -6.05 2.47
C LEU A 92 3.82 -5.62 2.64
N LEU A 93 3.00 -6.50 3.21
CA LEU A 93 1.59 -6.19 3.47
C LEU A 93 1.47 -5.09 4.53
N GLY A 94 2.40 -5.03 5.48
CA GLY A 94 2.51 -3.96 6.47
C GLY A 94 2.82 -2.60 5.84
N LEU A 95 3.78 -2.53 4.91
CA LEU A 95 4.08 -1.31 4.15
C LEU A 95 2.86 -0.85 3.33
N ALA A 96 2.20 -1.77 2.65
CA ALA A 96 0.97 -1.51 1.91
C ALA A 96 -0.14 -0.92 2.81
N ILE A 97 -0.36 -1.52 3.97
CA ILE A 97 -1.37 -1.05 4.93
C ILE A 97 -0.97 0.28 5.55
N GLY A 98 0.31 0.48 5.88
CA GLY A 98 0.82 1.75 6.37
C GLY A 98 0.62 2.87 5.35
N PHE A 99 0.88 2.61 4.08
CA PHE A 99 0.61 3.59 3.02
C PHE A 99 -0.89 3.91 2.90
N LEU A 100 -1.75 2.87 2.91
CA LEU A 100 -3.20 3.08 2.88
C LEU A 100 -3.68 3.92 4.07
N MET A 101 -3.13 3.70 5.27
CA MET A 101 -3.45 4.50 6.45
C MET A 101 -3.00 5.96 6.30
N PHE A 102 -1.83 6.20 5.71
CA PHE A 102 -1.36 7.54 5.38
C PHE A 102 -2.34 8.28 4.46
N ASP A 103 -2.82 7.64 3.39
CA ASP A 103 -3.78 8.27 2.46
C ASP A 103 -5.13 8.54 3.13
N LEU A 104 -5.61 7.59 3.93
CA LEU A 104 -6.87 7.76 4.67
C LEU A 104 -6.78 8.91 5.67
N ILE A 105 -5.62 9.13 6.30
CA ILE A 105 -5.38 10.29 7.17
C ILE A 105 -5.38 11.57 6.34
N PHE A 106 -4.69 11.59 5.19
CA PHE A 106 -4.65 12.77 4.32
C PHE A 106 -6.03 13.19 3.84
N TYR A 107 -6.70 12.34 3.07
CA TYR A 107 -8.02 12.65 2.52
C TYR A 107 -9.07 12.80 3.62
N GLY A 108 -9.00 11.94 4.64
CA GLY A 108 -9.93 12.00 5.78
C GLY A 108 -9.81 13.31 6.54
N SER A 109 -8.60 13.80 6.82
CA SER A 109 -8.41 15.08 7.50
C SER A 109 -8.93 16.25 6.68
N VAL A 110 -8.54 16.35 5.41
CA VAL A 110 -9.01 17.43 4.52
C VAL A 110 -10.53 17.43 4.36
N ILE A 111 -11.16 16.25 4.22
CA ILE A 111 -12.61 16.14 4.03
C ILE A 111 -13.39 16.41 5.33
N VAL A 112 -12.92 15.89 6.46
CA VAL A 112 -13.66 15.93 7.73
C VAL A 112 -13.42 17.22 8.49
N THR A 113 -12.17 17.69 8.54
CA THR A 113 -11.77 18.85 9.35
C THR A 113 -11.40 20.06 8.50
N GLY A 114 -11.19 19.90 7.19
CA GLY A 114 -10.68 20.98 6.32
C GLY A 114 -9.18 21.25 6.51
N VAL A 115 -8.49 20.46 7.35
CA VAL A 115 -7.08 20.68 7.70
C VAL A 115 -6.19 19.74 6.91
N ASP A 116 -5.19 20.29 6.21
CA ASP A 116 -4.13 19.51 5.61
C ASP A 116 -3.07 19.13 6.66
N VAL A 117 -3.29 17.98 7.28
CA VAL A 117 -2.39 17.44 8.31
C VAL A 117 -1.00 17.14 7.76
N ILE A 118 -0.91 16.72 6.49
CA ILE A 118 0.36 16.36 5.85
C ILE A 118 1.21 17.61 5.65
N GLN A 119 0.61 18.69 5.15
CA GLN A 119 1.30 19.96 4.99
C GLN A 119 1.74 20.54 6.34
N ALA A 120 0.90 20.43 7.37
CA ALA A 120 1.20 21.00 8.69
C ALA A 120 2.29 20.26 9.47
N LEU A 121 2.31 18.92 9.39
CA LEU A 121 3.23 18.09 10.16
C LEU A 121 4.50 17.70 9.40
N GLY A 122 4.48 17.76 8.08
CA GLY A 122 5.54 17.24 7.21
C GLY A 122 5.19 15.87 6.66
N TRP A 123 5.15 15.76 5.33
CA TRP A 123 4.82 14.49 4.66
C TRP A 123 5.80 13.35 4.98
N PRO A 124 7.13 13.55 5.12
CA PRO A 124 8.05 12.45 5.42
C PRO A 124 7.76 11.82 6.78
N GLU A 125 7.48 12.64 7.79
CA GLU A 125 7.22 12.22 9.16
C GLU A 125 5.90 11.45 9.26
N VAL A 126 4.84 11.95 8.60
CA VAL A 126 3.53 11.27 8.57
C VAL A 126 3.63 9.96 7.80
N LEU A 127 4.32 9.93 6.66
CA LEU A 127 4.51 8.70 5.87
C LEU A 127 5.30 7.66 6.66
N ALA A 128 6.46 8.03 7.21
CA ALA A 128 7.31 7.12 7.97
C ALA A 128 6.56 6.52 9.17
N GLY A 129 5.87 7.34 9.96
CA GLY A 129 5.10 6.88 11.12
C GLY A 129 4.04 5.84 10.73
N ASN A 130 3.30 6.08 9.64
CA ASN A 130 2.27 5.16 9.16
C ASN A 130 2.85 3.87 8.56
N LEU A 131 3.96 3.94 7.82
CA LEU A 131 4.65 2.76 7.30
C LEU A 131 5.13 1.83 8.42
N ILE A 132 5.74 2.41 9.47
CA ILE A 132 6.18 1.64 10.65
C ILE A 132 4.96 1.05 11.36
N ALA A 133 3.89 1.82 11.53
CA ALA A 133 2.64 1.35 12.16
C ALA A 133 2.02 0.16 11.41
N GLY A 134 1.96 0.22 10.08
CA GLY A 134 1.45 -0.88 9.25
C GLY A 134 2.29 -2.15 9.38
N ILE A 135 3.62 -2.03 9.41
CA ILE A 135 4.52 -3.16 9.67
C ILE A 135 4.26 -3.75 11.06
N VAL A 136 4.21 -2.91 12.10
CA VAL A 136 4.00 -3.35 13.49
C VAL A 136 2.65 -4.03 13.65
N LEU A 137 1.60 -3.50 13.01
CA LEU A 137 0.27 -4.10 13.00
C LEU A 137 0.34 -5.53 12.44
N LEU A 138 0.97 -5.71 11.28
CA LEU A 138 1.00 -7.01 10.58
C LEU A 138 1.89 -8.02 11.29
N VAL A 139 3.05 -7.58 11.77
CA VAL A 139 3.96 -8.40 12.59
C VAL A 139 3.27 -8.84 13.88
N THR A 140 2.52 -7.95 14.54
CA THR A 140 1.78 -8.32 15.76
C THR A 140 0.69 -9.35 15.46
N LEU A 141 -0.05 -9.21 14.34
CA LEU A 141 -1.05 -10.21 13.94
C LEU A 141 -0.45 -11.59 13.67
N THR A 142 0.72 -11.67 13.04
CA THR A 142 1.39 -12.95 12.81
C THR A 142 1.98 -13.55 14.09
N MET A 143 2.55 -12.72 14.98
CA MET A 143 2.97 -13.15 16.33
C MET A 143 1.80 -13.72 17.15
N LEU A 144 0.59 -13.16 16.97
CA LEU A 144 -0.64 -13.62 17.62
C LEU A 144 -1.31 -14.79 16.90
N ASN A 145 -0.65 -15.38 15.89
CA ASN A 145 -1.12 -16.52 15.10
C ASN A 145 -2.46 -16.29 14.39
N VAL A 146 -2.70 -15.07 13.89
CA VAL A 146 -3.89 -14.77 13.05
C VAL A 146 -3.67 -15.23 11.61
N ALA A 147 -2.45 -15.12 11.10
CA ALA A 147 -2.00 -15.71 9.84
C ALA A 147 -0.58 -16.21 9.96
N ARG A 148 -0.21 -17.17 9.11
CA ARG A 148 1.13 -17.72 9.08
C ARG A 148 2.07 -16.76 8.31
N PRO A 149 3.18 -16.29 8.91
CA PRO A 149 4.16 -15.52 8.18
C PRO A 149 4.90 -16.45 7.21
N VAL A 150 5.14 -15.98 5.99
CA VAL A 150 6.12 -16.59 5.08
C VAL A 150 7.43 -15.84 5.24
N SER A 151 8.52 -16.58 5.43
CA SER A 151 9.84 -15.95 5.52
C SER A 151 10.29 -15.47 4.14
N TRP A 152 11.20 -14.49 4.11
CA TRP A 152 11.81 -14.09 2.85
C TRP A 152 12.53 -15.25 2.17
N SER A 153 13.12 -16.19 2.92
CA SER A 153 13.76 -17.37 2.35
C SER A 153 12.75 -18.33 1.72
N GLU A 154 11.60 -18.59 2.33
CA GLU A 154 10.52 -19.41 1.75
C GLU A 154 9.91 -18.72 0.51
N ALA A 155 9.78 -17.39 0.53
CA ALA A 155 9.36 -16.61 -0.63
C ALA A 155 10.40 -16.68 -1.77
N LEU A 156 11.70 -16.58 -1.43
CA LEU A 156 12.85 -16.62 -2.35
C LEU A 156 13.16 -18.02 -2.90
N GLU A 157 12.98 -19.06 -2.10
CA GLU A 157 13.10 -20.47 -2.52
C GLU A 157 12.08 -20.80 -3.61
N SER A 158 10.96 -20.07 -3.63
CA SER A 158 9.98 -20.12 -4.70
C SER A 158 10.34 -19.18 -5.88
N TRP A 159 11.43 -19.48 -6.58
CA TRP A 159 11.90 -18.72 -7.77
C TRP A 159 10.79 -18.37 -8.78
N GLY A 160 9.76 -19.20 -8.89
CA GLY A 160 8.57 -18.94 -9.71
C GLY A 160 7.79 -17.68 -9.30
N THR A 161 7.52 -17.50 -8.01
CA THR A 161 6.67 -16.38 -7.53
C THR A 161 7.37 -15.03 -7.61
N ILE A 162 8.68 -14.99 -7.37
CA ILE A 162 9.44 -13.75 -7.55
C ILE A 162 9.47 -13.35 -9.03
N ARG A 163 9.76 -14.30 -9.92
CA ARG A 163 9.78 -14.04 -11.35
C ARG A 163 8.41 -13.56 -11.84
N GLU A 164 7.34 -14.23 -11.42
CA GLU A 164 5.96 -13.85 -11.76
C GLU A 164 5.62 -12.46 -11.21
N GLY A 165 5.98 -12.17 -9.96
CA GLY A 165 5.73 -10.86 -9.36
C GLY A 165 6.50 -9.73 -10.05
N VAL A 166 7.79 -9.93 -10.33
CA VAL A 166 8.60 -8.95 -11.08
C VAL A 166 8.03 -8.73 -12.48
N MET A 167 7.70 -9.81 -13.20
CA MET A 167 7.12 -9.69 -14.55
C MET A 167 5.76 -9.00 -14.53
N ALA A 168 4.88 -9.34 -13.59
CA ALA A 168 3.62 -8.64 -13.40
C ALA A 168 3.87 -7.15 -13.15
N GLY A 169 4.78 -6.80 -12.24
CA GLY A 169 5.14 -5.41 -11.98
C GLY A 169 5.63 -4.68 -13.24
N LEU A 170 6.57 -5.27 -13.99
CA LEU A 170 7.07 -4.68 -15.22
C LEU A 170 5.98 -4.50 -16.29
N ILE A 171 5.02 -5.43 -16.39
CA ILE A 171 3.85 -5.29 -17.27
C ILE A 171 3.01 -4.08 -16.84
N GLY A 172 2.69 -3.95 -15.54
CA GLY A 172 1.95 -2.82 -15.02
C GLY A 172 2.66 -1.48 -15.27
N ALA A 173 3.97 -1.43 -15.00
CA ALA A 173 4.79 -0.25 -15.23
C ALA A 173 4.77 0.19 -16.70
N ALA A 174 4.92 -0.78 -17.62
CA ALA A 174 4.89 -0.54 -19.05
C ALA A 174 3.51 -0.07 -19.54
N VAL A 175 2.42 -0.67 -19.06
CA VAL A 175 1.05 -0.27 -19.40
C VAL A 175 0.79 1.18 -19.02
N VAL A 176 1.13 1.59 -17.79
CA VAL A 176 0.96 2.98 -17.34
C VAL A 176 1.86 3.94 -18.12
N ALA A 177 3.12 3.56 -18.37
CA ALA A 177 4.04 4.38 -19.15
C ALA A 177 3.54 4.59 -20.59
N ILE A 178 3.01 3.54 -21.24
CA ILE A 178 2.43 3.63 -22.59
C ILE A 178 1.17 4.49 -22.58
N TRP A 179 0.29 4.33 -21.58
CA TRP A 179 -0.92 5.14 -21.45
C TRP A 179 -0.57 6.64 -21.39
N PHE A 180 0.33 7.02 -20.47
CA PHE A 180 0.71 8.42 -20.33
C PHE A 180 1.53 8.94 -21.52
N LEU A 181 2.31 8.09 -22.19
CA LEU A 181 2.94 8.47 -23.46
C LEU A 181 1.90 8.79 -24.54
N ILE A 182 0.82 8.01 -24.64
CA ILE A 182 -0.29 8.28 -25.57
C ILE A 182 -0.97 9.61 -25.22
N VAL A 183 -1.29 9.83 -23.94
CA VAL A 183 -1.90 11.08 -23.46
C VAL A 183 -1.01 12.28 -23.78
N ASP A 184 0.28 12.19 -23.46
CA ASP A 184 1.29 13.22 -23.71
C ASP A 184 1.39 13.55 -25.20
N VAL A 185 1.40 12.54 -26.07
CA VAL A 185 1.43 12.72 -27.53
C VAL A 185 0.16 13.39 -28.05
N ILE A 186 -1.02 12.97 -27.58
CA ILE A 186 -2.31 13.59 -27.95
C ILE A 186 -2.36 15.06 -27.53
N GLN A 187 -1.76 15.40 -26.39
CA GLN A 187 -1.67 16.77 -25.88
C GLN A 187 -0.53 17.59 -26.50
N GLY A 188 0.26 17.01 -27.41
CA GLY A 188 1.39 17.68 -28.06
C GLY A 188 2.60 17.94 -27.14
N ARG A 189 2.71 17.21 -26.02
CA ARG A 189 3.77 17.38 -25.02
C ARG A 189 4.43 16.03 -24.70
N MET A 190 5.18 15.47 -25.65
CA MET A 190 5.82 14.16 -25.51
C MET A 190 6.71 14.08 -24.25
N PHE A 191 6.55 13.01 -23.45
CA PHE A 191 7.24 12.77 -22.18
C PHE A 191 6.99 13.80 -21.07
N PHE A 192 5.99 14.66 -21.20
CA PHE A 192 5.65 15.65 -20.19
C PHE A 192 5.27 15.00 -18.86
N THR A 193 4.48 13.93 -18.85
CA THR A 193 4.07 13.27 -17.61
C THR A 193 5.25 12.76 -16.77
N PRO A 194 6.15 11.90 -17.30
CA PRO A 194 7.29 11.44 -16.52
C PRO A 194 8.26 12.57 -16.15
N ALA A 195 8.40 13.59 -17.00
CA ALA A 195 9.20 14.77 -16.68
C ALA A 195 8.59 15.61 -15.55
N ALA A 196 7.29 15.86 -15.57
CA ALA A 196 6.56 16.64 -14.58
C ALA A 196 6.68 16.02 -13.18
N ILE A 197 6.43 14.70 -13.08
CA ILE A 197 6.56 13.97 -11.81
C ILE A 197 8.02 13.92 -11.37
N GLY A 198 8.95 13.69 -12.31
CA GLY A 198 10.38 13.74 -12.05
C GLY A 198 10.84 15.09 -11.50
N SER A 199 10.48 16.20 -12.15
CA SER A 199 10.82 17.56 -11.75
C SER A 199 10.22 17.90 -10.38
N ALA A 200 9.01 17.42 -10.06
CA ALA A 200 8.43 17.55 -8.73
C ALA A 200 9.25 16.75 -7.69
N LEU A 201 9.65 15.52 -8.03
CA LEU A 201 10.36 14.61 -7.13
C LEU A 201 11.79 15.06 -6.78
N ILE A 202 12.60 15.41 -7.78
CA ILE A 202 14.02 15.77 -7.58
C ILE A 202 14.29 17.27 -7.56
N GLY A 203 13.46 18.04 -8.28
CA GLY A 203 13.63 19.49 -8.45
C GLY A 203 12.67 20.31 -7.59
N GLY A 204 11.68 19.68 -6.96
CA GLY A 204 10.66 20.37 -6.16
C GLY A 204 9.71 21.25 -6.99
N ALA A 205 9.55 20.97 -8.29
CA ALA A 205 8.72 21.76 -9.19
C ALA A 205 7.27 21.89 -8.69
N ARG A 206 6.76 23.13 -8.67
CA ARG A 206 5.45 23.52 -8.13
C ARG A 206 4.49 24.07 -9.18
N ALA A 207 4.93 24.15 -10.44
CA ALA A 207 4.11 24.61 -11.55
C ALA A 207 4.51 23.95 -12.88
N PRO A 208 3.59 23.87 -13.86
CA PRO A 208 3.90 23.36 -15.20
C PRO A 208 5.05 24.10 -15.91
N SER A 209 5.26 25.38 -15.60
CA SER A 209 6.35 26.19 -16.16
C SER A 209 7.74 25.82 -15.62
N GLU A 210 7.79 25.07 -14.52
CA GLU A 210 9.04 24.61 -13.87
C GLU A 210 9.42 23.18 -14.32
N VAL A 211 8.61 22.57 -15.18
CA VAL A 211 8.87 21.22 -15.69
C VAL A 211 10.03 21.25 -16.67
N ASP A 212 11.09 20.53 -16.34
CA ASP A 212 12.22 20.28 -17.23
C ASP A 212 12.01 18.94 -17.94
N VAL A 213 11.66 18.99 -19.23
CA VAL A 213 11.51 17.80 -20.07
C VAL A 213 12.89 17.36 -20.57
N SER A 214 13.70 16.86 -19.64
CA SER A 214 15.04 16.33 -19.91
C SER A 214 15.19 14.90 -19.40
N ILE A 215 16.29 14.24 -19.79
CA ILE A 215 16.55 12.84 -19.46
C ILE A 215 16.56 12.60 -17.94
N LEU A 216 17.07 13.55 -17.15
CA LEU A 216 17.30 13.34 -15.73
C LEU A 216 15.98 13.23 -14.91
N PRO A 217 15.04 14.19 -14.98
CA PRO A 217 13.73 14.05 -14.34
C PRO A 217 12.98 12.80 -14.79
N ILE A 218 12.98 12.51 -16.10
CA ILE A 218 12.31 11.34 -16.67
C ILE A 218 12.88 10.05 -16.07
N LEU A 219 14.20 9.91 -16.00
CA LEU A 219 14.85 8.72 -15.43
C LEU A 219 14.59 8.60 -13.92
N ALA A 220 14.67 9.70 -13.18
CA ALA A 220 14.41 9.71 -11.74
C ALA A 220 13.01 9.18 -11.41
N TYR A 221 11.98 9.68 -12.11
CA TYR A 221 10.63 9.15 -11.98
C TYR A 221 10.52 7.70 -12.45
N THR A 222 11.13 7.35 -13.59
CA THR A 222 11.05 5.99 -14.15
C THR A 222 11.57 4.93 -13.16
N ILE A 223 12.65 5.22 -12.44
CA ILE A 223 13.20 4.31 -11.41
C ILE A 223 12.19 4.10 -10.28
N VAL A 224 11.62 5.18 -9.73
CA VAL A 224 10.63 5.10 -8.66
C VAL A 224 9.36 4.39 -9.12
N HIS A 225 8.90 4.69 -10.34
CA HIS A 225 7.74 4.05 -10.97
C HIS A 225 7.93 2.54 -11.13
N VAL A 226 9.03 2.11 -11.74
CA VAL A 226 9.34 0.68 -11.92
C VAL A 226 9.47 -0.03 -10.58
N PHE A 227 10.15 0.59 -9.61
CA PHE A 227 10.28 0.03 -8.27
C PHE A 227 8.91 -0.18 -7.61
N ALA A 228 8.04 0.83 -7.61
CA ALA A 228 6.70 0.74 -7.02
C ALA A 228 5.86 -0.38 -7.66
N PHE A 229 5.91 -0.50 -8.99
CA PHE A 229 5.21 -1.55 -9.72
C PHE A 229 5.77 -2.94 -9.46
N VAL A 230 7.09 -3.11 -9.38
CA VAL A 230 7.72 -4.39 -9.02
C VAL A 230 7.29 -4.82 -7.62
N MET A 231 7.31 -3.92 -6.64
CA MET A 231 6.84 -4.22 -5.29
C MET A 231 5.37 -4.64 -5.30
N THR A 232 4.53 -3.94 -6.05
CA THR A 232 3.11 -4.26 -6.21
C THR A 232 2.91 -5.64 -6.85
N GLY A 233 3.66 -5.96 -7.90
CA GLY A 233 3.61 -7.26 -8.56
C GLY A 233 4.07 -8.40 -7.65
N LEU A 234 5.10 -8.19 -6.83
CA LEU A 234 5.54 -9.17 -5.82
C LEU A 234 4.45 -9.43 -4.78
N VAL A 235 3.77 -8.39 -4.30
CA VAL A 235 2.63 -8.56 -3.38
C VAL A 235 1.49 -9.30 -4.08
N ALA A 236 1.16 -8.94 -5.32
CA ALA A 236 0.10 -9.58 -6.12
C ALA A 236 0.35 -11.08 -6.30
N ALA A 237 1.56 -11.45 -6.73
CA ALA A 237 1.95 -12.85 -6.92
C ALA A 237 1.94 -13.64 -5.60
N SER A 238 2.39 -13.01 -4.52
CA SER A 238 2.35 -13.63 -3.18
C SER A 238 0.92 -13.89 -2.71
N VAL A 239 0.02 -12.92 -2.90
CA VAL A 239 -1.40 -13.05 -2.56
C VAL A 239 -2.08 -14.12 -3.41
N LEU A 240 -1.78 -14.18 -4.72
CA LEU A 240 -2.37 -15.19 -5.60
C LEU A 240 -1.96 -16.61 -5.18
N ARG A 241 -0.67 -16.82 -4.87
CA ARG A 241 -0.18 -18.12 -4.36
C ARG A 241 -0.79 -18.47 -3.01
N ALA A 242 -0.98 -17.50 -2.12
CA ALA A 242 -1.66 -17.70 -0.86
C ALA A 242 -3.13 -18.11 -1.03
N ALA A 243 -3.77 -17.69 -2.13
CA ALA A 243 -5.19 -17.90 -2.40
C ALA A 243 -5.51 -19.27 -3.04
N GLU A 244 -4.52 -20.13 -3.27
CA GLU A 244 -4.66 -21.45 -3.91
C GLU A 244 -5.65 -22.40 -3.23
N ARG A 245 -6.08 -22.12 -1.99
CA ARG A 245 -7.01 -22.97 -1.23
C ARG A 245 -8.45 -22.48 -1.18
N THR A 246 -8.77 -21.24 -1.58
CA THR A 246 -10.15 -20.69 -1.54
C THR A 246 -10.42 -19.63 -2.62
N SER A 247 -11.31 -19.92 -3.58
CA SER A 247 -11.61 -19.03 -4.74
C SER A 247 -12.08 -17.61 -4.39
N SER A 248 -12.64 -17.38 -3.18
CA SER A 248 -13.11 -16.06 -2.75
C SER A 248 -11.98 -15.08 -2.37
N VAL A 249 -10.78 -15.60 -2.07
CA VAL A 249 -9.63 -14.81 -1.59
C VAL A 249 -8.92 -14.08 -2.73
N VAL A 250 -8.95 -14.63 -3.95
CA VAL A 250 -8.35 -14.02 -5.15
C VAL A 250 -9.02 -12.69 -5.49
N LEU A 251 -10.36 -12.63 -5.43
CA LEU A 251 -11.12 -11.41 -5.69
C LEU A 251 -10.88 -10.33 -4.63
N ILE A 252 -10.91 -10.71 -3.35
CA ILE A 252 -10.67 -9.77 -2.25
C ILE A 252 -9.22 -9.27 -2.27
N GLY A 253 -8.25 -10.15 -2.49
CA GLY A 253 -6.83 -9.80 -2.58
C GLY A 253 -6.52 -8.90 -3.77
N GLY A 254 -7.07 -9.20 -4.95
CA GLY A 254 -6.91 -8.37 -6.16
C GLY A 254 -7.55 -6.99 -6.00
N VAL A 255 -8.75 -6.92 -5.41
CA VAL A 255 -9.43 -5.65 -5.12
C VAL A 255 -8.66 -4.83 -4.09
N LEU A 256 -8.19 -5.46 -3.00
CA LEU A 256 -7.39 -4.77 -1.97
C LEU A 256 -6.08 -4.24 -2.55
N LEU A 257 -5.41 -5.03 -3.39
CA LEU A 257 -4.16 -4.64 -4.03
C LEU A 257 -4.36 -3.49 -5.03
N PHE A 258 -5.47 -3.52 -5.78
CA PHE A 258 -5.88 -2.40 -6.63
C PHE A 258 -6.11 -1.13 -5.81
N PHE A 259 -6.89 -1.20 -4.73
CA PHE A 259 -7.16 -0.03 -3.90
C PHE A 259 -5.90 0.51 -3.19
N VAL A 260 -5.02 -0.37 -2.72
CA VAL A 260 -3.74 0.04 -2.13
C VAL A 260 -2.84 0.68 -3.18
N PHE A 261 -2.76 0.11 -4.38
CA PHE A 261 -1.93 0.66 -5.45
C PHE A 261 -2.48 1.97 -6.03
N GLU A 262 -3.80 2.08 -6.15
CA GLU A 262 -4.50 3.30 -6.55
C GLU A 262 -4.30 4.39 -5.51
N ALA A 263 -4.54 4.08 -4.24
CA ALA A 263 -4.28 4.99 -3.13
C ALA A 263 -2.79 5.41 -3.12
N PHE A 264 -1.87 4.46 -3.32
CA PHE A 264 -0.44 4.73 -3.51
C PHE A 264 -0.14 5.76 -4.59
N SER A 265 -0.71 5.58 -5.77
CA SER A 265 -0.45 6.43 -6.92
C SER A 265 -1.02 7.83 -6.72
N ILE A 266 -2.25 7.93 -6.22
CA ILE A 266 -2.93 9.21 -5.99
C ILE A 266 -2.27 9.93 -4.80
N GLY A 267 -2.00 9.24 -3.71
CA GLY A 267 -1.31 9.77 -2.52
C GLY A 267 0.07 10.33 -2.84
N LEU A 268 0.88 9.59 -3.62
CA LEU A 268 2.20 10.07 -4.04
C LEU A 268 2.11 11.37 -4.86
N LEU A 269 1.15 11.45 -5.79
CA LEU A 269 0.94 12.67 -6.58
C LEU A 269 0.47 13.84 -5.70
N ALA A 270 -0.37 13.58 -4.71
CA ALA A 270 -0.82 14.59 -3.76
C ALA A 270 0.31 15.16 -2.91
N ILE A 271 1.23 14.30 -2.45
CA ILE A 271 2.43 14.74 -1.73
C ILE A 271 3.31 15.61 -2.64
N LEU A 272 3.54 15.16 -3.88
CA LEU A 272 4.46 15.83 -4.79
C LEU A 272 3.95 17.21 -5.17
N SER A 273 2.70 17.33 -5.63
CA SER A 273 2.02 18.61 -5.74
C SER A 273 0.58 18.52 -6.20
N MET A 274 -0.28 19.41 -5.69
CA MET A 274 -1.66 19.55 -6.14
C MET A 274 -1.78 19.91 -7.64
N TRP A 275 -0.80 20.65 -8.21
CA TRP A 275 -0.81 21.00 -9.64
C TRP A 275 -0.67 19.78 -10.56
N LEU A 276 -0.11 18.67 -10.07
CA LEU A 276 0.01 17.44 -10.86
C LEU A 276 -1.37 16.83 -11.15
N PHE A 277 -2.35 17.01 -10.27
CA PHE A 277 -3.73 16.55 -10.54
C PHE A 277 -4.41 17.36 -11.64
N GLU A 278 -4.13 18.66 -11.70
CA GLU A 278 -4.60 19.52 -12.78
C GLU A 278 -3.90 19.16 -14.09
N ALA A 279 -2.59 18.92 -14.05
CA ALA A 279 -1.79 18.62 -15.23
C ALA A 279 -2.03 17.22 -15.82
N LEU A 280 -2.22 16.20 -14.99
CA LEU A 280 -2.33 14.79 -15.40
C LEU A 280 -3.76 14.28 -15.48
N SER A 281 -4.74 15.04 -14.96
CA SER A 281 -6.14 14.64 -14.80
C SER A 281 -6.31 13.36 -13.95
N TRP A 282 -6.96 13.49 -12.80
CA TRP A 282 -7.22 12.37 -11.87
C TRP A 282 -7.86 11.13 -12.53
N TRP A 283 -8.78 11.33 -13.48
CA TRP A 283 -9.45 10.21 -14.17
C TRP A 283 -8.50 9.42 -15.09
N SER A 284 -7.49 10.08 -15.65
CA SER A 284 -6.49 9.44 -16.51
C SER A 284 -5.60 8.51 -15.71
N ILE A 285 -5.23 8.92 -14.48
CA ILE A 285 -4.50 8.09 -13.52
C ILE A 285 -5.31 6.84 -13.17
N ALA A 286 -6.59 7.01 -12.81
CA ALA A 286 -7.47 5.90 -12.49
C ALA A 286 -7.63 4.90 -13.65
N VAL A 287 -7.76 5.39 -14.89
CA VAL A 287 -7.83 4.53 -16.08
C VAL A 287 -6.52 3.78 -16.30
N ALA A 288 -5.37 4.47 -16.21
CA ALA A 288 -4.06 3.85 -16.37
C ALA A 288 -3.87 2.70 -15.38
N ASN A 289 -4.20 2.94 -14.11
CA ASN A 289 -4.07 1.97 -13.04
C ASN A 289 -5.06 0.81 -13.18
N LEU A 290 -6.29 1.06 -13.62
CA LEU A 290 -7.26 0.00 -13.91
C LEU A 290 -6.75 -0.93 -15.02
N ILE A 291 -6.25 -0.38 -16.13
CA ILE A 291 -5.73 -1.19 -17.24
C ILE A 291 -4.48 -1.96 -16.79
N ALA A 292 -3.60 -1.33 -16.01
CA ALA A 292 -2.42 -1.99 -15.46
C ALA A 292 -2.80 -3.15 -14.54
N ALA A 293 -3.74 -2.94 -13.61
CA ALA A 293 -4.22 -3.99 -12.70
C ALA A 293 -4.87 -5.15 -13.47
N LEU A 294 -5.67 -4.86 -14.49
CA LEU A 294 -6.25 -5.89 -15.36
C LEU A 294 -5.17 -6.67 -16.12
N ALA A 295 -4.14 -6.00 -16.65
CA ALA A 295 -3.04 -6.64 -17.36
C ALA A 295 -2.20 -7.54 -16.42
N MET A 296 -1.85 -7.03 -15.24
CA MET A 296 -1.13 -7.76 -14.20
C MET A 296 -1.92 -8.98 -13.72
N GLY A 297 -3.21 -8.80 -13.40
CA GLY A 297 -4.10 -9.86 -12.94
C GLY A 297 -4.30 -10.94 -14.01
N THR A 298 -4.46 -10.54 -15.27
CA THR A 298 -4.58 -11.48 -16.40
C THR A 298 -3.30 -12.29 -16.60
N TYR A 299 -2.13 -11.65 -16.51
CA TYR A 299 -0.83 -12.32 -16.62
C TYR A 299 -0.67 -13.38 -15.51
N LEU A 300 -0.91 -13.00 -14.27
CA LEU A 300 -0.79 -13.91 -13.12
C LEU A 300 -1.80 -15.06 -13.20
N ALA A 301 -3.06 -14.80 -13.58
CA ALA A 301 -4.10 -15.82 -13.70
C ALA A 301 -3.78 -16.86 -14.80
N ARG A 302 -3.28 -16.42 -15.96
CA ARG A 302 -2.87 -17.33 -17.05
C ARG A 302 -1.71 -18.20 -16.61
N ARG A 303 -0.69 -17.59 -16.01
CA ARG A 303 0.50 -18.32 -15.59
C ARG A 303 0.20 -19.37 -14.52
N HIS A 304 -0.70 -19.04 -13.60
CA HIS A 304 -1.17 -19.96 -12.58
C HIS A 304 -1.91 -21.17 -13.18
N THR A 305 -2.78 -20.92 -14.17
CA THR A 305 -3.51 -21.98 -14.88
C THR A 305 -2.56 -22.91 -15.65
N GLU A 306 -1.55 -22.36 -16.33
CA GLU A 306 -0.54 -23.13 -17.07
C GLU A 306 0.28 -24.05 -16.15
N LEU A 307 0.68 -23.57 -14.98
CA LEU A 307 1.42 -24.37 -14.00
C LEU A 307 0.56 -25.53 -13.47
N LEU A 308 -0.72 -25.28 -13.16
CA LEU A 308 -1.64 -26.32 -12.72
C LEU A 308 -1.85 -27.41 -13.79
N SER A 309 -1.91 -27.05 -15.08
CA SER A 309 -1.97 -28.05 -16.15
C SER A 309 -0.70 -28.89 -16.25
N ASP A 310 0.49 -28.28 -16.21
CA ASP A 310 1.77 -29.01 -16.31
C ASP A 310 1.95 -29.99 -15.13
N PHE A 311 1.59 -29.59 -13.91
CA PHE A 311 1.61 -30.49 -12.75
C PHE A 311 0.65 -31.66 -12.89
N ARG A 312 -0.58 -31.42 -13.36
CA ARG A 312 -1.57 -32.48 -13.55
C ARG A 312 -1.12 -33.47 -14.62
N ASP A 313 -0.55 -32.98 -15.72
CA ASP A 313 -0.13 -33.82 -16.83
C ASP A 313 1.08 -34.68 -16.42
N ARG A 314 2.05 -34.13 -15.66
CA ARG A 314 3.17 -34.90 -15.10
C ARG A 314 2.74 -35.95 -14.07
N ASP A 315 1.81 -35.62 -13.18
CA ASP A 315 1.28 -36.59 -12.20
C ASP A 315 0.54 -37.74 -12.90
N LEU A 316 -0.18 -37.43 -13.98
CA LEU A 316 -0.79 -38.45 -14.84
C LEU A 316 0.26 -39.32 -15.55
N GLU A 317 1.31 -38.73 -16.12
CA GLU A 317 2.42 -39.49 -16.73
C GLU A 317 3.12 -40.40 -15.72
N GLU A 318 3.43 -39.91 -14.51
CA GLU A 318 4.08 -40.71 -13.45
C GLU A 318 3.19 -41.87 -12.96
N ARG A 319 1.87 -41.66 -12.88
CA ARG A 319 0.91 -42.73 -12.54
C ARG A 319 0.71 -43.74 -13.66
N LEU A 320 0.87 -43.34 -14.92
CA LEU A 320 0.82 -44.24 -16.08
C LEU A 320 2.10 -45.08 -16.20
N ASP A 321 3.26 -44.49 -15.89
CA ASP A 321 4.55 -45.17 -15.91
C ASP A 321 4.79 -46.08 -14.69
N ASN A 322 4.07 -45.87 -13.58
CA ASN A 322 4.13 -46.70 -12.38
C ASN A 322 2.75 -47.27 -11.99
N PRO A 323 2.31 -48.40 -12.57
CA PRO A 323 0.98 -48.98 -12.35
C PRO A 323 0.70 -49.49 -10.92
N ARG A 324 1.66 -49.34 -9.97
CA ARG A 324 1.41 -49.58 -8.54
C ARG A 324 0.77 -48.38 -7.83
N LEU A 325 0.80 -47.18 -8.43
CA LEU A 325 0.20 -45.94 -7.91
C LEU A 325 -1.23 -45.68 -8.43
N SER A 326 -1.78 -46.59 -9.23
CA SER A 326 -3.07 -46.43 -9.91
C SER A 326 -4.25 -47.20 -9.29
N MET A 327 -4.04 -47.93 -8.18
CA MET A 327 -5.13 -48.61 -7.44
C MET A 327 -5.53 -47.79 -6.20
N PRO A 328 -6.84 -47.62 -5.94
CA PRO A 328 -7.37 -46.71 -4.93
C PRO A 328 -7.05 -47.06 -3.48
#